data_AF-A0A5Q2FD49-F1
#
_entry.id   AF-A0A5Q2FD49-F1
#
_cell.length_a   1.000
_cell.length_b   1.000
_cell.length_c   1.000
_cell.angle_alpha   90.00
_cell.angle_beta   90.00
_cell.angle_gamma   90.00
#
_symmetry.space_group_name_H-M   'P 1'
#
loop_
_entity.id
_entity.type
_entity.pdbx_description
1 polymer ?
#
loop_
_entity_poly.entity_id
_entity_poly.type
_entity_poly.pdbx_seq_one_letter_code
_entity_poly.pdbx_strand_id
1 'polypeptide(L)'
;MSSAVLIPMAQLMQEMADGTIKQVNPFSGTEVWTVPGRGHRPLGISYPDPQPLRTEDEGRWCAFCENRYLETPPEKSRVIREGERWLRLDGLGADHIHDSIAEFRRIPNLFEIVSYDYWHQNYGYAMPPDAQRRMDDYLATTIGRDHVLRILQAKLRAAGHTNSEWAALTEEERRSQAAGFFGGGHDVIVARRHFVEGAYDDSMLASSGTLSPEEHYQYMAFSVDAMKQLYKANRYVRYVAAFQNWLKPAGASFDHLHKQLVAIDERGVNNELEIERIRANPNLYNEAAVNYAGYHNLVIAENEHAVAFAGFGHRYPTLEVYSKSAAAVPWKATDEEVRAMSDLLHACHAATGADVPTNEEWYHRPIDVLEPMPWRIMLKWRVSNLAGFEGGTKIYLNTLSPVTVRDRVVPKLYELRDRGRIANMRIATEALCEPNSLRYIEQTRH
;
A
#
# COMPACT_ATOMS: atom_id res chain seq x y z
N MET A 1 23.62 -8.99 -23.86
CA MET A 1 23.25 -7.88 -22.98
C MET A 1 22.75 -6.76 -23.87
N SER A 2 21.43 -6.65 -24.05
CA SER A 2 20.86 -5.49 -24.73
C SER A 2 21.13 -4.28 -23.85
N SER A 3 21.73 -3.21 -24.38
CA SER A 3 21.79 -1.95 -23.64
C SER A 3 20.36 -1.54 -23.29
N ALA A 4 20.13 -1.13 -22.04
CA ALA A 4 18.83 -0.60 -21.64
C ALA A 4 18.55 0.64 -22.50
N VAL A 5 17.57 0.54 -23.40
CA VAL A 5 17.15 1.67 -24.23
C VAL A 5 16.33 2.60 -23.34
N LEU A 6 16.91 3.75 -23.01
CA LEU A 6 16.19 4.83 -22.36
C LEU A 6 15.12 5.36 -23.32
N ILE A 7 13.93 5.61 -22.79
CA ILE A 7 12.82 6.16 -23.58
C ILE A 7 13.06 7.67 -23.73
N PRO A 8 13.09 8.21 -24.96
CA PRO A 8 13.24 9.65 -25.18
C PRO A 8 12.14 10.46 -24.49
N MET A 9 12.47 11.61 -23.90
CA MET A 9 11.50 12.45 -23.19
C MET A 9 10.31 12.88 -24.08
N ALA A 10 10.57 13.12 -25.36
CA ALA A 10 9.54 13.45 -26.35
C ALA A 10 8.52 12.32 -26.56
N GLN A 11 8.83 11.09 -26.16
CA GLN A 11 7.93 9.94 -26.29
C GLN A 11 7.07 9.69 -25.04
N LEU A 12 7.38 10.31 -23.91
CA LEU A 12 6.67 10.04 -22.64
C LEU A 12 5.20 10.47 -22.69
N MET A 13 4.91 11.58 -23.37
CA MET A 13 3.55 12.04 -23.66
C MET A 13 3.53 12.83 -24.97
N GLN A 14 2.70 12.39 -25.92
CA GLN A 14 2.53 12.98 -27.24
C GLN A 14 1.04 13.19 -27.51
N GLU A 15 0.66 14.42 -27.83
CA GLU A 15 -0.68 14.74 -28.31
C GLU A 15 -0.73 14.66 -29.84
N MET A 16 -1.64 13.85 -30.35
CA MET A 16 -1.86 13.64 -31.77
C MET A 16 -2.85 14.67 -32.32
N ALA A 17 -2.87 14.85 -33.64
CA ALA A 17 -3.74 15.84 -34.30
C ALA A 17 -5.25 15.62 -34.07
N ASP A 18 -5.67 14.39 -33.77
CA ASP A 18 -7.05 14.04 -33.44
C ASP A 18 -7.40 14.27 -31.96
N GLY A 19 -6.44 14.68 -31.13
CA GLY A 19 -6.56 14.84 -29.68
C GLY A 19 -6.21 13.58 -28.88
N THR A 20 -5.79 12.49 -29.54
CA THR A 20 -5.30 11.29 -28.83
C THR A 20 -4.00 11.60 -28.10
N ILE A 21 -3.91 11.24 -26.82
CA ILE A 21 -2.67 11.36 -26.04
C ILE A 21 -2.03 9.99 -25.91
N LYS A 22 -0.86 9.82 -26.52
CA LYS A 22 -0.04 8.61 -26.41
C LYS A 22 1.03 8.81 -25.34
N GLN A 23 1.17 7.83 -24.46
CA GLN A 23 2.07 7.90 -23.31
C GLN A 23 2.93 6.64 -23.26
N VAL A 24 4.17 6.80 -22.80
CA VAL A 24 5.06 5.67 -22.50
C VAL A 24 5.66 5.89 -21.12
N ASN A 25 5.52 4.91 -20.22
CA ASN A 25 6.11 5.01 -18.90
C ASN A 25 7.63 4.84 -18.98
N PRO A 26 8.43 5.78 -18.44
CA PRO A 26 9.88 5.75 -18.58
C PRO A 26 10.54 4.58 -17.84
N PHE A 27 9.86 4.02 -16.84
CA PHE A 27 10.41 3.01 -15.92
C PHE A 27 10.04 1.58 -16.30
N SER A 28 8.85 1.38 -16.87
CA SER A 28 8.35 0.06 -17.28
C SER A 28 8.33 -0.12 -18.81
N GLY A 29 8.24 0.96 -19.58
CA GLY A 29 7.97 0.91 -21.02
C GLY A 29 6.51 0.63 -21.36
N THR A 30 5.61 0.70 -20.37
CA THR A 30 4.17 0.54 -20.58
C THR A 30 3.64 1.61 -21.54
N GLU A 31 2.96 1.20 -22.60
CA GLU A 31 2.31 2.09 -23.55
C GLU A 31 0.84 2.30 -23.21
N VAL A 32 0.38 3.55 -23.25
CA VAL A 32 -0.99 3.93 -22.87
C VAL A 32 -1.53 5.01 -23.77
N TRP A 33 -2.75 4.84 -24.27
CA TRP A 33 -3.43 5.84 -25.08
C TRP A 33 -4.68 6.37 -24.37
N THR A 34 -4.87 7.69 -24.40
CA THR A 34 -6.12 8.34 -24.02
C THR A 34 -6.76 8.88 -25.30
N VAL A 35 -7.85 8.25 -25.73
CA VAL A 35 -8.54 8.58 -26.99
C VAL A 35 -9.74 9.50 -26.71
N PRO A 36 -9.92 10.59 -27.48
CA PRO A 36 -11.06 11.49 -27.34
C PRO A 36 -12.41 10.77 -27.41
N GLY A 37 -13.42 11.31 -26.72
CA GLY A 37 -14.76 10.73 -26.67
C GLY A 37 -14.92 9.56 -25.69
N ARG A 38 -13.84 8.93 -25.21
CA ARG A 38 -13.92 7.90 -24.13
C ARG A 38 -14.02 8.49 -22.72
N GLY A 39 -13.65 9.75 -22.54
CA GLY A 39 -13.62 10.44 -21.23
C GLY A 39 -14.95 11.07 -20.78
N HIS A 40 -15.99 11.14 -21.62
CA HIS A 40 -17.28 11.76 -21.25
C HIS A 40 -18.17 10.89 -20.35
N ARG A 41 -17.76 9.65 -20.07
CA ARG A 41 -18.51 8.78 -19.14
C ARG A 41 -18.08 9.13 -17.71
N PRO A 42 -19.00 9.08 -16.72
CA PRO A 42 -18.62 8.97 -15.31
C PRO A 42 -17.58 7.85 -15.13
N LEU A 43 -16.86 7.78 -13.99
CA LEU A 43 -15.78 6.81 -13.73
C LEU A 43 -16.18 5.31 -13.91
N GLY A 44 -17.37 4.99 -14.39
CA GLY A 44 -17.85 3.64 -14.64
C GLY A 44 -18.07 2.86 -13.36
N ILE A 45 -18.02 3.54 -12.21
CA ILE A 45 -18.20 2.96 -10.90
C ILE A 45 -19.70 2.77 -10.70
N SER A 46 -20.10 1.52 -10.53
CA SER A 46 -21.45 1.16 -10.12
C SER A 46 -21.45 1.01 -8.61
N TYR A 47 -22.29 1.79 -7.94
CA TYR A 47 -22.52 1.65 -6.51
C TYR A 47 -23.74 0.75 -6.30
N PRO A 48 -23.67 -0.23 -5.39
CA PRO A 48 -24.88 -0.90 -4.92
C PRO A 48 -25.77 0.12 -4.18
N ASP A 49 -27.07 -0.15 -4.12
CA ASP A 49 -28.00 0.68 -3.34
C ASP A 49 -27.64 0.59 -1.85
N PRO A 50 -27.32 1.73 -1.18
CA PRO A 50 -26.88 1.72 0.20
C PRO A 50 -27.91 1.09 1.14
N GLN A 51 -27.46 0.25 2.06
CA GLN A 51 -28.29 -0.37 3.08
C GLN A 51 -28.03 0.26 4.44
N PRO A 52 -29.07 0.49 5.27
CA PRO A 52 -28.90 1.02 6.61
C PRO A 52 -27.99 0.14 7.47
N LEU A 53 -27.11 0.78 8.24
CA LEU A 53 -26.28 0.09 9.21
C LEU A 53 -27.12 -0.40 10.40
N ARG A 54 -26.91 -1.65 10.79
CA ARG A 54 -27.55 -2.28 11.95
C ARG A 54 -26.77 -1.94 13.22
N THR A 55 -27.39 -1.23 14.15
CA THR A 55 -26.75 -0.82 15.42
C THR A 55 -26.14 -1.97 16.22
N GLU A 56 -26.73 -3.17 16.12
CA GLU A 56 -26.23 -4.38 16.81
C GLU A 56 -24.88 -4.90 16.25
N ASP A 57 -24.51 -4.51 15.04
CA ASP A 57 -23.28 -4.92 14.37
C ASP A 57 -22.13 -3.91 14.58
N GLU A 58 -22.34 -2.86 15.40
CA GLU A 58 -21.35 -1.82 15.69
C GLU A 58 -20.02 -2.41 16.22
N GLY A 59 -18.92 -2.07 15.55
CA GLY A 59 -17.58 -2.62 15.81
C GLY A 59 -17.44 -4.11 15.50
N ARG A 60 -18.42 -4.76 14.84
CA ARG A 60 -18.45 -6.21 14.52
C ARG A 60 -18.77 -6.53 13.04
N TRP A 61 -18.82 -5.51 12.18
CA TRP A 61 -19.16 -5.62 10.76
C TRP A 61 -18.37 -6.68 9.98
N CYS A 62 -17.06 -6.80 10.26
CA CYS A 62 -16.21 -7.84 9.68
C CYS A 62 -15.15 -8.31 10.68
N ALA A 63 -14.37 -9.33 10.30
CA ALA A 63 -13.33 -9.92 11.16
C ALA A 63 -12.22 -8.93 11.58
N PHE A 64 -12.08 -7.80 10.88
CA PHE A 64 -11.09 -6.77 11.18
C PHE A 64 -11.54 -5.75 12.23
N CYS A 65 -12.84 -5.70 12.54
CA CYS A 65 -13.39 -4.73 13.49
C CYS A 65 -12.98 -5.03 14.94
N GLU A 66 -13.05 -3.99 15.77
CA GLU A 66 -12.50 -3.93 17.13
C GLU A 66 -13.07 -4.94 18.10
N ASN A 67 -14.31 -5.36 17.89
CA ASN A 67 -14.97 -6.33 18.74
C ASN A 67 -14.82 -7.77 18.23
N ARG A 68 -14.02 -8.00 17.18
CA ARG A 68 -13.77 -9.31 16.53
C ARG A 68 -12.28 -9.64 16.42
N TYR A 69 -11.43 -9.07 17.26
CA TYR A 69 -9.97 -9.25 17.23
C TYR A 69 -9.48 -10.71 17.20
N LEU A 70 -10.20 -11.62 17.86
CA LEU A 70 -9.88 -13.05 17.90
C LEU A 70 -10.41 -13.85 16.68
N GLU A 71 -10.85 -13.17 15.62
CA GLU A 71 -11.20 -13.77 14.33
C GLU A 71 -10.11 -13.57 13.26
N THR A 72 -9.03 -12.90 13.64
CA THR A 72 -7.81 -12.74 12.84
C THR A 72 -6.65 -13.49 13.49
N PRO A 73 -5.59 -13.88 12.75
CA PRO A 73 -4.41 -14.48 13.35
C PRO A 73 -3.83 -13.65 14.51
N PRO A 74 -3.12 -14.29 15.47
CA PRO A 74 -2.50 -13.62 16.60
C PRO A 74 -1.72 -12.38 16.20
N GLU A 75 -2.12 -11.24 16.76
CA GLU A 75 -1.54 -9.95 16.44
C GLU A 75 -0.04 -9.91 16.79
N LYS A 76 0.75 -9.27 15.92
CA LYS A 76 2.18 -9.02 16.15
C LYS A 76 2.37 -7.77 17.01
N SER A 77 1.64 -6.71 16.68
CA SER A 77 1.68 -5.42 17.37
C SER A 77 0.47 -4.54 17.03
N ARG A 78 0.27 -3.49 17.82
CA ARG A 78 -0.73 -2.44 17.57
C ARG A 78 -0.21 -1.07 17.93
N VAL A 79 -0.89 -0.08 17.39
CA VAL A 79 -0.86 1.30 17.86
C VAL A 79 -2.18 1.60 18.56
N ILE A 80 -2.09 2.14 19.77
CA ILE A 80 -3.23 2.61 20.57
C ILE A 80 -3.12 4.12 20.76
N ARG A 81 -4.23 4.74 21.15
CA ARG A 81 -4.30 6.16 21.47
C ARG A 81 -4.72 6.38 22.92
N GLU A 82 -3.90 7.10 23.68
CA GLU A 82 -4.18 7.54 25.04
C GLU A 82 -4.23 9.07 25.09
N GLY A 83 -5.42 9.63 24.94
CA GLY A 83 -5.60 11.07 24.78
C GLY A 83 -4.94 11.56 23.48
N GLU A 84 -3.91 12.39 23.60
CA GLU A 84 -3.12 12.89 22.46
C GLU A 84 -1.89 12.03 22.14
N ARG A 85 -1.58 11.04 22.99
CA ARG A 85 -0.38 10.21 22.83
C ARG A 85 -0.70 8.96 22.01
N TRP A 86 0.22 8.63 21.12
CA TRP A 86 0.21 7.39 20.35
C TRP A 86 1.24 6.43 20.94
N LEU A 87 0.80 5.23 21.30
CA LEU A 87 1.66 4.22 21.91
C LEU A 87 1.62 2.94 21.11
N ARG A 88 2.78 2.30 20.99
CA ARG A 88 2.91 1.00 20.37
C ARG A 88 2.96 -0.09 21.43
N LEU A 89 2.19 -1.14 21.23
CA LEU A 89 2.25 -2.38 22.01
C LEU A 89 2.65 -3.52 21.09
N ASP A 90 3.62 -4.33 21.50
CA ASP A 90 4.11 -5.51 20.77
C ASP A 90 3.79 -6.78 21.55
N GLY A 91 3.45 -7.87 20.85
CA GLY A 91 3.31 -9.19 21.44
C GLY A 91 2.19 -9.34 22.47
N LEU A 92 1.08 -8.61 22.32
CA LEU A 92 -0.05 -8.66 23.25
C LEU A 92 -0.69 -10.07 23.29
N GLY A 93 -0.88 -10.60 24.50
CA GLY A 93 -1.56 -11.87 24.74
C GLY A 93 -3.05 -11.82 24.37
N ALA A 94 -3.64 -12.99 24.10
CA ALA A 94 -5.06 -13.10 23.72
C ALA A 94 -6.02 -12.61 24.82
N ASP A 95 -5.63 -12.82 26.06
CA ASP A 95 -6.31 -12.43 27.30
C ASP A 95 -6.33 -10.90 27.53
N HIS A 96 -5.38 -10.19 26.93
CA HIS A 96 -5.26 -8.72 27.03
C HIS A 96 -5.72 -7.97 25.77
N ILE A 97 -6.18 -8.70 24.73
CA ILE A 97 -6.44 -8.13 23.40
C ILE A 97 -7.53 -7.04 23.41
N HIS A 98 -8.41 -7.06 24.41
CA HIS A 98 -9.53 -6.13 24.60
C HIS A 98 -9.28 -5.08 25.70
N ASP A 99 -8.11 -5.08 26.35
CA ASP A 99 -7.76 -4.08 27.37
C ASP A 99 -7.55 -2.67 26.77
N SER A 100 -7.35 -2.62 25.45
CA SER A 100 -7.19 -1.39 24.68
C SER A 100 -7.84 -1.53 23.30
N ILE A 101 -8.25 -0.39 22.75
CA ILE A 101 -8.71 -0.30 21.36
C ILE A 101 -7.49 0.00 20.50
N ALA A 102 -7.22 -0.86 19.53
CA ALA A 102 -6.17 -0.63 18.56
C ALA A 102 -6.67 0.31 17.46
N GLU A 103 -5.99 1.45 17.30
CA GLU A 103 -6.20 2.35 16.17
C GLU A 103 -5.63 1.76 14.88
N PHE A 104 -4.49 1.06 14.99
CA PHE A 104 -3.92 0.23 13.92
C PHE A 104 -3.39 -1.08 14.47
N ARG A 105 -3.55 -2.19 13.73
CA ARG A 105 -3.10 -3.53 14.13
C ARG A 105 -2.27 -4.16 13.04
N ARG A 106 -1.17 -4.79 13.40
CA ARG A 106 -0.37 -5.64 12.53
C ARG A 106 -0.66 -7.09 12.86
N ILE A 107 -1.33 -7.78 11.94
CA ILE A 107 -1.65 -9.20 12.06
C ILE A 107 -0.96 -9.98 10.93
N PRO A 108 -0.63 -11.25 11.13
CA PRO A 108 -0.28 -12.15 10.03
C PRO A 108 -1.44 -12.28 9.04
N ASN A 109 -1.13 -12.40 7.75
CA ASN A 109 -2.12 -12.77 6.76
C ASN A 109 -2.47 -14.26 6.90
N LEU A 110 -3.77 -14.58 6.91
CA LEU A 110 -4.26 -15.96 7.05
C LEU A 110 -3.87 -16.82 5.84
N PHE A 111 -3.83 -16.22 4.65
CA PHE A 111 -3.47 -16.86 3.38
C PHE A 111 -2.19 -16.21 2.83
N GLU A 112 -1.06 -16.67 3.34
CA GLU A 112 0.26 -16.17 2.96
C GLU A 112 0.52 -16.38 1.45
N ILE A 113 1.12 -15.39 0.79
CA ILE A 113 1.59 -15.54 -0.61
C ILE A 113 2.87 -16.38 -0.60
N VAL A 114 3.80 -16.05 0.30
CA VAL A 114 5.01 -16.83 0.57
C VAL A 114 4.94 -17.26 2.03
N SER A 115 4.63 -18.55 2.25
CA SER A 115 4.36 -19.09 3.59
C SER A 115 5.63 -19.24 4.43
N TYR A 116 5.46 -19.35 5.76
CA TYR A 116 6.57 -19.77 6.63
C TYR A 116 7.20 -21.10 6.19
N ASP A 117 6.38 -22.08 5.78
CA ASP A 117 6.84 -23.38 5.31
C ASP A 117 7.71 -23.26 4.05
N TYR A 118 7.38 -22.36 3.14
CA TYR A 118 8.22 -22.06 1.98
C TYR A 118 9.63 -21.63 2.42
N TRP A 119 9.70 -20.69 3.37
CA TRP A 119 10.99 -20.22 3.88
C TRP A 119 11.74 -21.32 4.63
N HIS A 120 11.05 -22.10 5.46
CA HIS A 120 11.65 -23.18 6.22
C HIS A 120 12.22 -24.27 5.31
N GLN A 121 11.43 -24.76 4.36
CA GLN A 121 11.81 -25.89 3.50
C GLN A 121 12.89 -25.53 2.48
N ASN A 122 12.85 -24.31 1.91
CA ASN A 122 13.77 -23.93 0.84
C ASN A 122 15.06 -23.28 1.36
N TYR A 123 15.01 -22.62 2.52
CA TYR A 123 16.13 -21.82 3.03
C TYR A 123 16.61 -22.24 4.43
N GLY A 124 15.98 -23.24 5.05
CA GLY A 124 16.22 -23.60 6.44
C GLY A 124 15.86 -22.48 7.41
N TYR A 125 14.94 -21.58 7.02
CA TYR A 125 14.53 -20.46 7.86
C TYR A 125 13.90 -20.98 9.15
N ALA A 126 14.36 -20.46 10.28
CA ALA A 126 13.78 -20.71 11.59
C ALA A 126 13.29 -19.38 12.19
N MET A 127 12.21 -19.46 12.95
CA MET A 127 11.63 -18.30 13.62
C MET A 127 12.68 -17.60 14.51
N PRO A 128 12.82 -16.27 14.43
CA PRO A 128 13.72 -15.53 15.30
C PRO A 128 13.34 -15.71 16.78
N PRO A 129 14.30 -15.62 17.73
CA PRO A 129 14.03 -15.86 19.15
C PRO A 129 12.88 -15.02 19.72
N ASP A 130 12.72 -13.78 19.29
CA ASP A 130 11.65 -12.89 19.77
C ASP A 130 10.27 -13.34 19.29
N ALA A 131 10.17 -13.83 18.06
CA ALA A 131 8.94 -14.37 17.51
C ALA A 131 8.61 -15.74 18.14
N GLN A 132 9.63 -16.56 18.44
CA GLN A 132 9.46 -17.82 19.17
C GLN A 132 8.92 -17.57 20.58
N ARG A 133 9.52 -16.63 21.33
CA ARG A 133 9.00 -16.25 22.66
C ARG A 133 7.56 -15.76 22.60
N ARG A 134 7.23 -14.89 21.63
CA ARG A 134 5.85 -14.45 21.42
C ARG A 134 4.89 -15.61 21.16
N MET A 135 5.30 -16.61 20.37
CA MET A 135 4.49 -17.81 20.15
C MET A 135 4.28 -18.59 21.44
N ASP A 136 5.34 -18.84 22.20
CA ASP A 136 5.29 -19.61 23.43
C ASP A 136 4.45 -18.91 24.51
N ASP A 137 4.64 -17.61 24.70
CA ASP A 137 3.86 -16.79 25.64
C ASP A 137 2.37 -16.76 25.25
N TYR A 138 2.06 -16.61 23.96
CA TYR A 138 0.67 -16.61 23.48
C TYR A 138 -0.01 -17.97 23.69
N LEU A 139 0.71 -19.07 23.48
CA LEU A 139 0.21 -20.44 23.67
C LEU A 139 0.24 -20.90 25.14
N ALA A 140 0.82 -20.13 26.06
CA ALA A 140 0.83 -20.47 27.47
C ALA A 140 -0.57 -20.35 28.12
N THR A 141 -1.44 -19.49 27.59
CA THR A 141 -2.80 -19.27 28.11
C THR A 141 -3.85 -20.12 27.39
N THR A 142 -4.93 -20.48 28.09
CA THR A 142 -6.04 -21.23 27.48
C THR A 142 -6.71 -20.43 26.36
N ILE A 143 -6.94 -19.13 26.58
CA ILE A 143 -7.55 -18.22 25.59
C ILE A 143 -6.68 -18.16 24.32
N GLY A 144 -5.36 -18.06 24.47
CA GLY A 144 -4.44 -18.00 23.33
C GLY A 144 -4.36 -19.30 22.55
N ARG A 145 -4.32 -20.46 23.24
CA ARG A 145 -4.40 -21.77 22.57
C ARG A 145 -5.71 -21.95 21.80
N ASP A 146 -6.84 -21.69 22.44
CA ASP A 146 -8.16 -21.84 21.82
C ASP A 146 -8.31 -20.94 20.61
N HIS A 147 -7.81 -19.71 20.70
CA HIS A 147 -7.79 -18.77 19.59
C HIS A 147 -6.96 -19.30 18.41
N VAL A 148 -5.70 -19.69 18.63
CA VAL A 148 -4.82 -20.20 17.57
C VAL A 148 -5.42 -21.44 16.90
N LEU A 149 -5.93 -22.39 17.68
CA LEU A 149 -6.55 -23.60 17.16
C LEU A 149 -7.79 -23.30 16.33
N ARG A 150 -8.63 -22.34 16.75
CA ARG A 150 -9.81 -21.92 15.98
C ARG A 150 -9.42 -21.30 14.64
N ILE A 151 -8.42 -20.41 14.62
CA ILE A 151 -7.94 -19.78 13.38
C ILE A 151 -7.30 -20.82 12.45
N LEU A 152 -6.51 -21.74 13.01
CA LEU A 152 -5.90 -22.83 12.24
C LEU A 152 -6.97 -23.75 11.62
N GLN A 153 -7.97 -24.15 12.40
CA GLN A 153 -9.09 -24.96 11.92
C GLN A 153 -9.87 -24.24 10.81
N ALA A 154 -10.13 -22.94 10.95
CA ALA A 154 -10.79 -22.13 9.93
C ALA A 154 -9.96 -22.06 8.64
N LYS A 155 -8.63 -21.88 8.74
CA LYS A 155 -7.70 -21.90 7.61
C LYS A 155 -7.73 -23.24 6.86
N LEU A 156 -7.62 -24.35 7.59
CA LEU A 156 -7.63 -25.70 7.02
C LEU A 156 -8.96 -26.01 6.33
N ARG A 157 -10.08 -25.62 6.95
CA ARG A 157 -11.41 -25.77 6.34
C ARG A 157 -11.54 -24.97 5.05
N ALA A 158 -11.03 -23.74 5.01
CA ALA A 158 -11.01 -22.92 3.80
C ALA A 158 -10.11 -23.51 2.71
N ALA A 159 -9.07 -24.26 3.08
CA ALA A 159 -8.23 -25.04 2.17
C ALA A 159 -8.83 -26.39 1.75
N GLY A 160 -10.04 -26.74 2.22
CA GLY A 160 -10.77 -27.95 1.83
C GLY A 160 -10.64 -29.15 2.79
N HIS A 161 -9.95 -29.01 3.92
CA HIS A 161 -9.84 -30.09 4.90
C HIS A 161 -11.15 -30.34 5.66
N THR A 162 -11.37 -31.61 6.00
CA THR A 162 -12.50 -32.13 6.76
C THR A 162 -12.28 -32.06 8.27
N ASN A 163 -13.37 -32.15 9.04
CA ASN A 163 -13.28 -32.22 10.50
C ASN A 163 -12.55 -33.47 11.01
N SER A 164 -12.62 -34.59 10.27
CA SER A 164 -11.88 -35.81 10.59
C SER A 164 -10.38 -35.63 10.42
N GLU A 165 -9.93 -34.94 9.36
CA GLU A 165 -8.51 -34.65 9.17
C GLU A 165 -7.99 -33.72 10.26
N TRP A 166 -8.76 -32.71 10.67
CA TRP A 166 -8.42 -31.87 11.82
C TRP A 166 -8.29 -32.68 13.12
N ALA A 167 -9.24 -33.57 13.39
CA ALA A 167 -9.26 -34.39 14.60
C ALA A 167 -8.08 -35.38 14.66
N ALA A 168 -7.56 -35.80 13.50
CA ALA A 168 -6.42 -36.70 13.40
C ALA A 168 -5.06 -36.03 13.70
N LEU A 169 -4.97 -34.69 13.59
CA LEU A 169 -3.73 -33.96 13.89
C LEU A 169 -3.40 -34.04 15.39
N THR A 170 -2.15 -34.41 15.67
CA THR A 170 -1.54 -34.34 16.99
C THR A 170 -1.37 -32.89 17.46
N GLU A 171 -1.14 -32.71 18.77
CA GLU A 171 -0.85 -31.38 19.33
C GLU A 171 0.43 -30.78 18.75
N GLU A 172 1.45 -31.61 18.52
CA GLU A 172 2.72 -31.19 17.91
C GLU A 172 2.54 -30.72 16.47
N GLU A 173 1.75 -31.45 15.66
CA GLU A 173 1.44 -31.03 14.28
C GLU A 173 0.65 -29.72 14.24
N ARG A 174 -0.35 -29.56 15.13
CA ARG A 174 -1.11 -28.31 15.24
C ARG A 174 -0.20 -27.14 15.66
N ARG A 175 0.72 -27.37 16.60
CA ARG A 175 1.71 -26.37 17.02
C ARG A 175 2.65 -26.01 15.89
N SER A 176 3.13 -26.98 15.13
CA SER A 176 4.00 -26.76 13.96
C SER A 176 3.31 -25.89 12.90
N GLN A 177 2.05 -26.21 12.56
CA GLN A 177 1.28 -25.40 11.60
C GLN A 177 0.97 -23.99 12.11
N ALA A 178 0.82 -23.80 13.42
CA ALA A 178 0.64 -22.48 14.02
C ALA A 178 1.88 -21.59 13.88
N ALA A 179 3.08 -22.15 13.65
CA ALA A 179 4.31 -21.38 13.50
C ALA A 179 4.22 -20.31 12.40
N GLY A 180 3.44 -20.55 11.33
CA GLY A 180 3.18 -19.56 10.28
C GLY A 180 2.55 -18.27 10.78
N PHE A 181 1.71 -18.32 11.83
CA PHE A 181 1.14 -17.11 12.44
C PHE A 181 2.18 -16.30 13.22
N PHE A 182 3.32 -16.88 13.57
CA PHE A 182 4.33 -16.21 14.39
C PHE A 182 5.59 -15.85 13.62
N GLY A 183 6.02 -16.72 12.71
CA GLY A 183 7.21 -16.56 11.86
C GLY A 183 6.93 -16.17 10.41
N GLY A 184 5.67 -16.07 9.98
CA GLY A 184 5.29 -15.73 8.61
C GLY A 184 5.73 -14.34 8.18
N GLY A 185 6.00 -14.20 6.86
CA GLY A 185 6.50 -12.99 6.21
C GLY A 185 5.43 -12.16 5.48
N HIS A 186 4.15 -12.54 5.58
CA HIS A 186 3.03 -11.81 5.01
C HIS A 186 2.18 -11.19 6.13
N ASP A 187 2.21 -9.86 6.24
CA ASP A 187 1.49 -9.09 7.25
C ASP A 187 0.37 -8.24 6.66
N VAL A 188 -0.63 -7.95 7.48
CA VAL A 188 -1.73 -7.03 7.20
C VAL A 188 -1.74 -5.94 8.28
N ILE A 189 -1.79 -4.68 7.85
CA ILE A 189 -1.94 -3.51 8.74
C ILE A 189 -3.36 -2.99 8.62
N VAL A 190 -4.15 -3.23 9.65
CA VAL A 190 -5.60 -2.98 9.72
C VAL A 190 -5.85 -1.69 10.50
N ALA A 191 -6.61 -0.76 9.94
CA ALA A 191 -7.08 0.42 10.68
C ALA A 191 -8.31 0.07 11.52
N ARG A 192 -8.60 0.82 12.59
CA ARG A 192 -9.76 0.54 13.46
C ARG A 192 -11.10 0.58 12.75
N ARG A 193 -11.40 1.73 12.13
CA ARG A 193 -12.74 2.07 11.65
C ARG A 193 -13.07 1.31 10.36
N HIS A 194 -14.24 0.68 10.34
CA HIS A 194 -14.85 0.15 9.11
C HIS A 194 -15.60 1.25 8.36
N PHE A 195 -16.43 2.01 9.08
CA PHE A 195 -17.18 3.15 8.58
C PHE A 195 -16.71 4.43 9.27
N VAL A 196 -16.94 5.58 8.62
CA VAL A 196 -16.66 6.88 9.25
C VAL A 196 -17.56 7.10 10.47
N GLU A 197 -17.13 7.98 11.37
CA GLU A 197 -17.95 8.35 12.52
C GLU A 197 -19.28 8.98 12.08
N GLY A 198 -20.39 8.51 12.65
CA GLY A 198 -21.74 8.96 12.28
C GLY A 198 -22.30 8.35 11.00
N ALA A 199 -21.67 7.29 10.46
CA ALA A 199 -22.22 6.54 9.34
C ALA A 199 -23.60 5.95 9.65
N TYR A 200 -24.54 6.08 8.70
CA TYR A 200 -25.90 5.55 8.81
C TYR A 200 -26.22 4.47 7.77
N ASP A 201 -25.41 4.35 6.72
CA ASP A 201 -25.49 3.29 5.71
C ASP A 201 -24.11 2.71 5.36
N ASP A 202 -24.11 1.59 4.65
CA ASP A 202 -22.92 0.83 4.27
C ASP A 202 -22.07 1.47 3.14
N SER A 203 -22.47 2.63 2.62
CA SER A 203 -21.67 3.39 1.64
C SER A 203 -20.62 4.30 2.30
N MET A 204 -20.78 4.59 3.60
CA MET A 204 -19.96 5.56 4.35
C MET A 204 -18.67 4.94 4.92
N LEU A 205 -17.91 4.24 4.07
CA LEU A 205 -16.70 3.53 4.44
C LEU A 205 -15.59 4.45 4.96
N ALA A 206 -14.87 4.01 5.99
CA ALA A 206 -13.64 4.65 6.43
C ALA A 206 -12.47 4.19 5.54
N SER A 207 -12.01 5.07 4.66
CA SER A 207 -10.87 4.85 3.76
C SER A 207 -9.61 5.60 4.23
N SER A 208 -8.48 5.37 3.55
CA SER A 208 -7.23 6.09 3.82
C SER A 208 -7.40 7.61 3.76
N GLY A 209 -8.27 8.12 2.88
CA GLY A 209 -8.54 9.56 2.74
C GLY A 209 -9.56 10.13 3.73
N THR A 210 -10.18 9.28 4.55
CA THR A 210 -11.11 9.70 5.62
C THR A 210 -10.43 9.83 6.98
N LEU A 211 -9.22 9.30 7.12
CA LEU A 211 -8.38 9.51 8.28
C LEU A 211 -8.07 11.00 8.46
N SER A 212 -7.71 11.41 9.67
CA SER A 212 -7.03 12.70 9.86
C SER A 212 -5.57 12.61 9.37
N PRO A 213 -4.91 13.75 9.09
CA PRO A 213 -3.49 13.75 8.75
C PRO A 213 -2.61 13.03 9.78
N GLU A 214 -2.94 13.17 11.07
CA GLU A 214 -2.20 12.50 12.15
C GLU A 214 -2.45 10.99 12.16
N GLU A 215 -3.70 10.54 12.05
CA GLU A 215 -4.01 9.10 11.95
C GLU A 215 -3.34 8.46 10.74
N HIS A 216 -3.32 9.13 9.59
CA HIS A 216 -2.65 8.61 8.40
C HIS A 216 -1.12 8.55 8.58
N TYR A 217 -0.52 9.54 9.27
CA TYR A 217 0.90 9.50 9.63
C TYR A 217 1.23 8.30 10.50
N GLN A 218 0.45 8.05 11.55
CA GLN A 218 0.63 6.89 12.42
C GLN A 218 0.46 5.57 11.64
N TYR A 219 -0.51 5.51 10.72
CA TYR A 219 -0.72 4.36 9.85
C TYR A 219 0.47 4.08 8.93
N MET A 220 1.02 5.13 8.32
CA MET A 220 2.19 5.05 7.45
C MET A 220 3.46 4.68 8.25
N ALA A 221 3.73 5.35 9.37
CA ALA A 221 4.88 5.08 10.22
C ALA A 221 4.86 3.63 10.75
N PHE A 222 3.70 3.15 11.15
CA PHE A 222 3.52 1.76 11.59
C PHE A 222 3.78 0.75 10.46
N SER A 223 3.37 1.08 9.23
CA SER A 223 3.66 0.27 8.03
C SER A 223 5.14 0.28 7.68
N VAL A 224 5.82 1.44 7.76
CA VAL A 224 7.26 1.58 7.53
C VAL A 224 8.07 0.74 8.51
N ASP A 225 7.71 0.76 9.80
CA ASP A 225 8.36 -0.09 10.78
C ASP A 225 8.11 -1.59 10.50
N ALA A 226 6.88 -1.97 10.15
CA ALA A 226 6.57 -3.35 9.78
C ALA A 226 7.44 -3.85 8.61
N MET A 227 7.67 -3.01 7.58
CA MET A 227 8.61 -3.33 6.49
C MET A 227 10.03 -3.58 7.02
N LYS A 228 10.54 -2.70 7.89
CA LYS A 228 11.86 -2.84 8.51
C LYS A 228 11.99 -4.16 9.26
N GLN A 229 10.95 -4.53 10.01
CA GLN A 229 10.94 -5.77 10.78
C GLN A 229 10.93 -7.01 9.90
N LEU A 230 10.19 -7.00 8.77
CA LEU A 230 10.20 -8.11 7.81
C LEU A 230 11.60 -8.35 7.23
N TYR A 231 12.32 -7.28 6.85
CA TYR A 231 13.71 -7.38 6.41
C TYR A 231 14.65 -7.90 7.51
N LYS A 232 14.47 -7.44 8.75
CA LYS A 232 15.28 -7.89 9.89
C LYS A 232 15.03 -9.35 10.23
N ALA A 233 13.80 -9.82 10.08
CA ALA A 233 13.36 -11.14 10.54
C ALA A 233 13.91 -12.29 9.70
N ASN A 234 14.16 -12.07 8.41
CA ASN A 234 14.59 -13.12 7.49
C ASN A 234 15.64 -12.60 6.51
N ARG A 235 16.87 -13.11 6.64
CA ARG A 235 18.03 -12.69 5.82
C ARG A 235 17.89 -12.96 4.32
N TYR A 236 17.00 -13.88 3.93
CA TYR A 236 16.80 -14.28 2.53
C TYR A 236 15.82 -13.36 1.79
N VAL A 237 15.15 -12.47 2.52
CA VAL A 237 14.24 -11.48 1.94
C VAL A 237 15.03 -10.47 1.13
N ARG A 238 14.70 -10.37 -0.15
CA ARG A 238 15.30 -9.40 -1.08
C ARG A 238 14.40 -8.19 -1.26
N TYR A 239 13.09 -8.38 -1.17
CA TYR A 239 12.12 -7.31 -1.30
C TYR A 239 10.94 -7.47 -0.32
N VAL A 240 10.42 -6.36 0.19
CA VAL A 240 9.15 -6.33 0.92
C VAL A 240 8.16 -5.52 0.10
N ALA A 241 7.20 -6.19 -0.52
CA ALA A 241 6.15 -5.53 -1.28
C ALA A 241 5.08 -5.00 -0.34
N ALA A 242 4.97 -3.67 -0.21
CA ALA A 242 3.90 -3.01 0.55
C ALA A 242 2.85 -2.43 -0.40
N PHE A 243 1.57 -2.74 -0.15
CA PHE A 243 0.47 -2.27 -0.99
C PHE A 243 -0.86 -2.23 -0.23
N GLN A 244 -1.85 -1.54 -0.79
CA GLN A 244 -3.25 -1.57 -0.35
C GLN A 244 -4.16 -1.70 -1.56
N ASN A 245 -5.12 -2.62 -1.47
CA ASN A 245 -6.20 -2.75 -2.43
C ASN A 245 -7.47 -2.23 -1.78
N TRP A 246 -8.10 -1.24 -2.40
CA TRP A 246 -9.32 -0.60 -1.89
C TRP A 246 -10.49 -0.88 -2.82
N LEU A 247 -11.54 -1.49 -2.28
CA LEU A 247 -12.74 -1.99 -2.97
C LEU A 247 -12.51 -3.15 -3.94
N LYS A 248 -13.59 -3.90 -4.18
CA LYS A 248 -13.61 -5.11 -5.02
C LYS A 248 -12.98 -4.95 -6.42
N PRO A 249 -13.22 -3.87 -7.19
CA PRO A 249 -12.60 -3.71 -8.52
C PRO A 249 -11.07 -3.59 -8.50
N ALA A 250 -10.50 -3.17 -7.36
CA ALA A 250 -9.05 -3.15 -7.14
C ALA A 250 -8.49 -4.46 -6.59
N GLY A 251 -9.36 -5.45 -6.29
CA GLY A 251 -8.97 -6.75 -5.74
C GLY A 251 -8.97 -6.81 -4.22
N ALA A 252 -9.69 -5.92 -3.53
CA ALA A 252 -9.91 -6.04 -2.10
C ALA A 252 -10.87 -7.19 -1.78
N SER A 253 -10.53 -8.01 -0.78
CA SER A 253 -11.42 -9.06 -0.25
C SER A 253 -12.33 -8.55 0.88
N PHE A 254 -11.92 -7.49 1.57
CA PHE A 254 -12.67 -6.82 2.62
C PHE A 254 -12.70 -5.33 2.33
N ASP A 255 -13.87 -4.71 2.46
CA ASP A 255 -14.04 -3.26 2.37
C ASP A 255 -13.74 -2.58 3.72
N HIS A 256 -12.71 -3.09 4.43
CA HIS A 256 -12.19 -2.52 5.67
C HIS A 256 -10.76 -2.08 5.42
N LEU A 257 -10.38 -0.85 5.77
CA LEU A 257 -9.08 -0.28 5.43
C LEU A 257 -7.91 -1.13 5.95
N HIS A 258 -7.12 -1.68 5.02
CA HIS A 258 -5.93 -2.44 5.34
C HIS A 258 -4.84 -2.32 4.27
N LYS A 259 -3.58 -2.44 4.71
CA LYS A 259 -2.38 -2.60 3.88
C LYS A 259 -1.87 -4.02 4.02
N GLN A 260 -1.21 -4.53 3.00
CA GLN A 260 -0.50 -5.81 3.02
C GLN A 260 0.99 -5.56 2.81
N LEU A 261 1.81 -6.34 3.51
CA LEU A 261 3.25 -6.35 3.38
C LEU A 261 3.72 -7.78 3.18
N VAL A 262 4.41 -8.04 2.08
CA VAL A 262 4.82 -9.39 1.70
C VAL A 262 6.34 -9.42 1.54
N ALA A 263 7.01 -10.15 2.42
CA ALA A 263 8.41 -10.47 2.26
C ALA A 263 8.59 -11.53 1.16
N ILE A 264 9.47 -11.24 0.19
CA ILE A 264 9.77 -12.10 -0.95
C ILE A 264 11.29 -12.21 -1.19
N ASP A 265 11.71 -13.34 -1.74
CA ASP A 265 13.07 -13.68 -2.17
C ASP A 265 13.36 -13.27 -3.62
N GLU A 266 12.44 -12.54 -4.25
CA GLU A 266 12.58 -11.96 -5.58
C GLU A 266 12.51 -10.43 -5.54
N ARG A 267 13.01 -9.77 -6.58
CA ARG A 267 12.85 -8.31 -6.76
C ARG A 267 11.63 -7.95 -7.61
N GLY A 268 11.19 -8.86 -8.47
CA GLY A 268 10.14 -8.63 -9.47
C GLY A 268 10.65 -7.97 -10.76
N VAL A 269 9.98 -8.26 -11.88
CA VAL A 269 10.40 -7.86 -13.24
C VAL A 269 10.53 -6.34 -13.40
N ASN A 270 9.60 -5.57 -12.83
CA ASN A 270 9.65 -4.11 -12.94
C ASN A 270 10.89 -3.53 -12.24
N ASN A 271 11.25 -4.04 -11.06
CA ASN A 271 12.46 -3.59 -10.38
C ASN A 271 13.71 -3.93 -11.19
N GLU A 272 13.80 -5.12 -11.78
CA GLU A 272 14.96 -5.48 -12.63
C GLU A 272 15.08 -4.57 -13.86
N LEU A 273 13.97 -4.29 -14.55
CA LEU A 273 13.94 -3.35 -15.69
C LEU A 273 14.35 -1.93 -15.28
N GLU A 274 13.87 -1.47 -14.12
CA GLU A 274 14.23 -0.15 -13.60
C GLU A 274 15.70 -0.08 -13.22
N ILE A 275 16.26 -1.10 -12.56
CA ILE A 275 17.68 -1.17 -12.20
C ILE A 275 18.56 -1.04 -13.45
N GLU A 276 18.23 -1.74 -14.53
CA GLU A 276 18.96 -1.63 -15.80
C GLU A 276 18.92 -0.21 -16.38
N ARG A 277 17.75 0.45 -16.32
CA ARG A 277 17.58 1.84 -16.80
C ARG A 277 18.32 2.83 -15.91
N ILE A 278 18.32 2.63 -14.59
CA ILE A 278 19.02 3.48 -13.62
C ILE A 278 20.53 3.34 -13.75
N ARG A 279 21.06 2.16 -14.11
CA ARG A 279 22.48 2.01 -14.47
C ARG A 279 22.87 2.87 -15.66
N ALA A 280 21.99 3.00 -16.65
CA ALA A 280 22.22 3.84 -17.82
C ALA A 280 22.07 5.34 -17.50
N ASN A 281 21.13 5.70 -16.61
CA ASN A 281 20.93 7.07 -16.13
C ASN A 281 20.54 7.09 -14.64
N PRO A 282 21.49 7.34 -13.72
CA PRO A 282 21.20 7.39 -12.28
C PRO A 282 20.19 8.48 -11.88
N ASN A 283 20.05 9.54 -12.69
CA ASN A 283 19.16 10.67 -12.43
C ASN A 283 17.78 10.52 -13.09
N LEU A 284 17.45 9.32 -13.62
CA LEU A 284 16.25 9.10 -14.42
C LEU A 284 14.94 9.47 -13.70
N TYR A 285 14.80 9.24 -12.40
CA TYR A 285 13.57 9.61 -11.69
C TYR A 285 13.39 11.12 -11.57
N ASN A 286 14.46 11.90 -11.47
CA ASN A 286 14.35 13.35 -11.55
C ASN A 286 13.95 13.76 -12.98
N GLU A 287 14.70 13.31 -13.99
CA GLU A 287 14.51 13.75 -15.38
C GLU A 287 13.16 13.33 -15.98
N ALA A 288 12.84 12.05 -15.85
CA ALA A 288 11.71 11.42 -16.55
C ALA A 288 10.43 11.33 -15.72
N ALA A 289 10.47 11.67 -14.42
CA ALA A 289 9.27 11.82 -13.61
C ALA A 289 9.09 13.26 -13.12
N VAL A 290 9.80 13.69 -12.08
CA VAL A 290 9.45 14.94 -11.38
C VAL A 290 9.73 16.20 -12.20
N ASN A 291 10.88 16.29 -12.87
CA ASN A 291 11.19 17.43 -13.74
C ASN A 291 10.21 17.46 -14.93
N TYR A 292 9.98 16.32 -15.57
CA TYR A 292 9.02 16.20 -16.65
C TYR A 292 7.62 16.63 -16.21
N ALA A 293 7.16 16.16 -15.05
CA ALA A 293 5.88 16.57 -14.48
C ALA A 293 5.83 18.09 -14.24
N GLY A 294 6.89 18.69 -13.69
CA GLY A 294 7.00 20.13 -13.52
C GLY A 294 6.88 20.90 -14.84
N TYR A 295 7.67 20.53 -15.85
CA TYR A 295 7.68 21.19 -17.16
C TYR A 295 6.37 21.05 -17.94
N HIS A 296 5.61 19.99 -17.68
CA HIS A 296 4.32 19.72 -18.30
C HIS A 296 3.13 20.10 -17.40
N ASN A 297 3.35 20.85 -16.32
CA ASN A 297 2.35 21.31 -15.37
C ASN A 297 1.54 20.17 -14.71
N LEU A 298 2.09 18.96 -14.57
CA LEU A 298 1.42 17.80 -13.99
C LEU A 298 1.55 17.71 -12.46
N VAL A 299 2.38 18.56 -11.84
CA VAL A 299 2.51 18.64 -10.38
C VAL A 299 1.18 19.07 -9.76
N ILE A 300 0.75 18.33 -8.75
CA ILE A 300 -0.52 18.51 -8.05
C ILE A 300 -0.30 19.18 -6.70
N ALA A 301 0.70 18.72 -5.94
CA ALA A 301 1.07 19.30 -4.67
C ALA A 301 2.50 18.94 -4.29
N GLU A 302 3.12 19.73 -3.44
CA GLU A 302 4.42 19.43 -2.84
C GLU A 302 4.53 20.00 -1.42
N ASN A 303 5.44 19.42 -0.66
CA ASN A 303 5.92 19.97 0.60
C ASN A 303 7.45 19.88 0.65
N GLU A 304 8.04 20.03 1.83
CA GLU A 304 9.49 20.06 1.99
C GLU A 304 10.16 18.75 1.53
N HIS A 305 9.59 17.60 1.89
CA HIS A 305 10.22 16.29 1.68
C HIS A 305 9.51 15.38 0.67
N ALA A 306 8.44 15.82 0.02
CA ALA A 306 7.71 15.02 -0.95
C ALA A 306 7.07 15.86 -2.07
N VAL A 307 6.79 15.21 -3.19
CA VAL A 307 6.07 15.79 -4.35
C VAL A 307 5.03 14.80 -4.87
N ALA A 308 3.85 15.31 -5.22
CA ALA A 308 2.75 14.57 -5.80
C ALA A 308 2.38 15.13 -7.18
N PHE A 309 2.19 14.25 -8.17
CA PHE A 309 1.85 14.65 -9.54
C PHE A 309 0.94 13.62 -10.22
N ALA A 310 0.27 14.05 -11.30
CA ALA A 310 -0.49 13.14 -12.15
C ALA A 310 0.46 12.30 -13.00
N GLY A 311 0.48 10.99 -12.73
CA GLY A 311 1.37 10.05 -13.41
C GLY A 311 0.99 9.79 -14.85
N PHE A 312 1.97 9.38 -15.65
CA PHE A 312 1.82 9.11 -17.08
C PHE A 312 2.39 7.75 -17.48
N GLY A 313 1.83 7.19 -18.56
CA GLY A 313 2.20 5.85 -19.05
C GLY A 313 1.73 4.70 -18.14
N HIS A 314 0.83 4.95 -17.20
CA HIS A 314 0.27 3.91 -16.34
C HIS A 314 -0.96 3.25 -16.96
N ARG A 315 -1.08 1.93 -16.79
CA ARG A 315 -2.24 1.14 -17.23
C ARG A 315 -3.59 1.68 -16.73
N TYR A 316 -3.57 2.39 -15.62
CA TYR A 316 -4.73 3.07 -15.02
C TYR A 316 -4.37 4.53 -14.77
N PRO A 317 -5.35 5.45 -14.63
CA PRO A 317 -5.09 6.79 -14.12
C PRO A 317 -4.39 6.70 -12.75
N THR A 318 -3.32 7.46 -12.55
CA THR A 318 -2.44 7.31 -11.37
C THR A 318 -2.05 8.67 -10.81
N LEU A 319 -2.08 8.78 -9.48
CA LEU A 319 -1.36 9.81 -8.73
C LEU A 319 -0.05 9.22 -8.22
N GLU A 320 1.06 9.91 -8.42
CA GLU A 320 2.37 9.46 -7.96
C GLU A 320 2.86 10.38 -6.84
N VAL A 321 3.35 9.80 -5.75
CA VAL A 321 3.95 10.52 -4.62
C VAL A 321 5.40 10.06 -4.47
N TYR A 322 6.35 10.99 -4.59
CA TYR A 322 7.78 10.72 -4.51
C TYR A 322 8.41 11.41 -3.29
N SER A 323 9.32 10.70 -2.62
CA SER A 323 10.15 11.28 -1.57
C SER A 323 11.27 12.11 -2.17
N LYS A 324 11.41 13.34 -1.68
CA LYS A 324 12.55 14.25 -1.94
C LYS A 324 13.75 13.95 -1.04
N SER A 325 13.61 13.03 -0.08
CA SER A 325 14.67 12.65 0.85
C SER A 325 15.88 12.03 0.15
N ALA A 326 17.04 12.16 0.79
CA ALA A 326 18.23 11.36 0.46
C ALA A 326 18.08 9.89 0.87
N ALA A 327 17.12 9.54 1.74
CA ALA A 327 16.80 8.15 2.10
C ALA A 327 15.99 7.45 0.99
N ALA A 328 16.59 6.45 0.33
CA ALA A 328 15.94 5.63 -0.71
C ALA A 328 14.86 4.69 -0.16
N VAL A 329 14.92 4.39 1.13
CA VAL A 329 14.11 3.35 1.76
C VAL A 329 13.32 3.95 2.91
N PRO A 330 12.03 3.59 3.06
CA PRO A 330 11.14 4.24 4.03
C PRO A 330 11.68 4.19 5.47
N TRP A 331 12.27 3.07 5.88
CA TRP A 331 12.75 2.87 7.26
C TRP A 331 14.09 3.55 7.61
N LYS A 332 14.67 4.28 6.66
CA LYS A 332 15.82 5.18 6.90
C LYS A 332 15.41 6.66 6.84
N ALA A 333 14.18 6.97 6.43
CA ALA A 333 13.67 8.32 6.43
C ALA A 333 13.43 8.80 7.88
N THR A 334 13.56 10.10 8.11
CA THR A 334 13.22 10.72 9.40
C THR A 334 11.70 10.76 9.61
N ASP A 335 11.27 11.02 10.83
CA ASP A 335 9.84 11.18 11.14
C ASP A 335 9.19 12.31 10.33
N GLU A 336 9.91 13.41 10.11
CA GLU A 336 9.48 14.54 9.28
C GLU A 336 9.33 14.15 7.80
N GLU A 337 10.24 13.34 7.27
CA GLU A 337 10.19 12.84 5.89
C GLU A 337 9.04 11.84 5.70
N VAL A 338 8.81 10.94 6.66
CA VAL A 338 7.66 10.02 6.67
C VAL A 338 6.35 10.81 6.80
N ARG A 339 6.31 11.84 7.65
CA ARG A 339 5.16 12.73 7.81
C ARG A 339 4.82 13.45 6.52
N ALA A 340 5.81 14.01 5.84
CA ALA A 340 5.64 14.71 4.58
C ALA A 340 5.12 13.79 3.45
N MET A 341 5.63 12.55 3.38
CA MET A 341 5.11 11.52 2.46
C MET A 341 3.68 11.14 2.79
N SER A 342 3.37 10.96 4.08
CA SER A 342 2.03 10.66 4.58
C SER A 342 1.05 11.76 4.22
N ASP A 343 1.40 13.03 4.44
CA ASP A 343 0.52 14.17 4.20
C ASP A 343 0.10 14.27 2.72
N LEU A 344 1.04 14.09 1.79
CA LEU A 344 0.71 14.09 0.36
C LEU A 344 -0.11 12.86 -0.04
N LEU A 345 0.25 11.66 0.43
CA LEU A 345 -0.50 10.45 0.11
C LEU A 345 -1.93 10.51 0.66
N HIS A 346 -2.08 10.99 1.90
CA HIS A 346 -3.37 11.24 2.53
C HIS A 346 -4.21 12.20 1.70
N ALA A 347 -3.62 13.33 1.28
CA ALA A 347 -4.30 14.32 0.46
C ALA A 347 -4.72 13.75 -0.90
N CYS A 348 -3.87 12.94 -1.54
CA CYS A 348 -4.21 12.22 -2.78
C CYS A 348 -5.40 11.27 -2.59
N HIS A 349 -5.44 10.49 -1.49
CA HIS A 349 -6.58 9.63 -1.17
C HIS A 349 -7.85 10.44 -0.87
N ALA A 350 -7.74 11.51 -0.09
CA ALA A 350 -8.88 12.36 0.28
C ALA A 350 -9.50 13.04 -0.96
N ALA A 351 -8.67 13.53 -1.89
CA ALA A 351 -9.15 14.10 -3.15
C ALA A 351 -9.66 13.05 -4.15
N THR A 352 -9.16 11.82 -4.07
CA THR A 352 -9.65 10.68 -4.86
C THR A 352 -11.05 10.27 -4.42
N GLY A 353 -11.31 10.21 -3.12
CA GLY A 353 -12.58 9.79 -2.53
C GLY A 353 -12.61 8.31 -2.16
N ALA A 354 -13.37 7.97 -1.11
CA ALA A 354 -13.51 6.60 -0.60
C ALA A 354 -14.29 5.68 -1.56
N ASP A 355 -14.98 6.26 -2.52
CA ASP A 355 -15.85 5.58 -3.46
C ASP A 355 -15.11 5.13 -4.74
N VAL A 356 -13.87 5.59 -4.94
CA VAL A 356 -13.02 5.22 -6.07
C VAL A 356 -12.16 4.00 -5.70
N PRO A 357 -12.30 2.85 -6.40
CA PRO A 357 -11.43 1.71 -6.18
C PRO A 357 -9.98 2.06 -6.49
N THR A 358 -9.04 1.73 -5.60
CA THR A 358 -7.63 2.07 -5.79
C THR A 358 -6.66 0.95 -5.45
N ASN A 359 -5.53 0.91 -6.16
CA ASN A 359 -4.33 0.23 -5.69
C ASN A 359 -3.32 1.27 -5.25
N GLU A 360 -2.85 1.17 -4.02
CA GLU A 360 -1.70 1.91 -3.51
C GLU A 360 -0.49 0.96 -3.52
N GLU A 361 0.56 1.29 -4.26
CA GLU A 361 1.72 0.42 -4.49
C GLU A 361 3.01 1.14 -4.13
N TRP A 362 3.79 0.57 -3.20
CA TRP A 362 5.02 1.20 -2.71
C TRP A 362 6.24 0.64 -3.45
N TYR A 363 7.12 1.56 -3.84
CA TYR A 363 8.39 1.24 -4.46
C TYR A 363 9.52 1.89 -3.68
N HIS A 364 10.59 1.15 -3.48
CA HIS A 364 11.81 1.64 -2.88
C HIS A 364 12.98 0.80 -3.41
N ARG A 365 14.22 1.24 -3.15
CA ARG A 365 15.39 0.44 -3.52
C ARG A 365 15.34 -0.94 -2.84
N PRO A 366 15.48 -2.06 -3.59
CA PRO A 366 15.65 -3.37 -2.98
C PRO A 366 16.89 -3.42 -2.07
N ILE A 367 16.89 -4.31 -1.06
CA ILE A 367 17.91 -4.29 0.00
C ILE A 367 19.32 -4.63 -0.52
N ASP A 368 19.40 -5.40 -1.59
CA ASP A 368 20.61 -5.92 -2.21
C ASP A 368 20.99 -5.19 -3.52
N VAL A 369 20.46 -3.98 -3.71
CA VAL A 369 20.66 -3.12 -4.89
C VAL A 369 21.36 -1.83 -4.47
N LEU A 370 22.36 -1.41 -5.24
CA LEU A 370 23.16 -0.22 -4.96
C LEU A 370 22.66 1.01 -5.73
N GLU A 371 22.08 0.77 -6.89
CA GLU A 371 21.52 1.77 -7.79
C GLU A 371 20.55 2.70 -7.04
N PRO A 372 20.69 4.03 -7.17
CA PRO A 372 19.89 4.96 -6.39
C PRO A 372 18.45 4.92 -6.91
N MET A 373 17.50 4.55 -6.05
CA MET A 373 16.07 4.53 -6.37
C MET A 373 15.31 5.21 -5.22
N PRO A 374 14.45 6.21 -5.48
CA PRO A 374 13.71 6.90 -4.42
C PRO A 374 12.59 6.01 -3.87
N TRP A 375 12.22 6.25 -2.61
CA TRP A 375 10.93 5.80 -2.10
C TRP A 375 9.81 6.59 -2.80
N ARG A 376 8.84 5.87 -3.37
CA ARG A 376 7.68 6.43 -4.06
C ARG A 376 6.46 5.53 -3.92
N ILE A 377 5.28 6.10 -4.11
CA ILE A 377 3.99 5.43 -3.95
C ILE A 377 3.11 5.78 -5.14
N MET A 378 2.55 4.76 -5.78
CA MET A 378 1.61 4.90 -6.91
C MET A 378 0.19 4.66 -6.40
N LEU A 379 -0.69 5.64 -6.54
CA LEU A 379 -2.11 5.51 -6.24
C LEU A 379 -2.89 5.40 -7.56
N LYS A 380 -3.22 4.17 -7.96
CA LYS A 380 -3.84 3.82 -9.24
C LYS A 380 -5.34 3.69 -9.10
N TRP A 381 -6.11 4.41 -9.91
CA TRP A 381 -7.58 4.37 -9.92
C TRP A 381 -8.09 3.21 -10.78
N ARG A 382 -8.69 2.22 -10.15
CA ARG A 382 -9.20 0.99 -10.79
C ARG A 382 -10.61 1.18 -11.34
N VAL A 383 -10.71 2.13 -12.27
CA VAL A 383 -11.97 2.64 -12.87
C VAL A 383 -12.21 2.10 -14.29
N SER A 384 -11.39 1.18 -14.77
CA SER A 384 -11.55 0.52 -16.07
C SER A 384 -11.23 -0.97 -15.98
N ASN A 385 -11.98 -1.78 -16.74
CA ASN A 385 -11.70 -3.20 -16.94
C ASN A 385 -10.92 -3.36 -18.25
N LEU A 386 -9.89 -4.20 -18.26
CA LEU A 386 -9.20 -4.52 -19.50
C LEU A 386 -10.09 -5.31 -20.46
N ALA A 387 -9.99 -4.99 -21.75
CA ALA A 387 -10.66 -5.72 -22.82
C ALA A 387 -9.63 -6.48 -23.68
N GLY A 388 -10.12 -7.11 -24.76
CA GLY A 388 -9.28 -7.93 -25.64
C GLY A 388 -8.17 -7.14 -26.36
N PHE A 389 -8.35 -5.84 -26.59
CA PHE A 389 -7.34 -4.99 -27.23
C PHE A 389 -6.07 -4.93 -26.39
N GLU A 390 -6.19 -4.53 -25.12
CA GLU A 390 -5.07 -4.41 -24.20
C GLU A 390 -4.40 -5.76 -23.94
N GLY A 391 -5.19 -6.84 -23.92
CA GLY A 391 -4.67 -8.20 -23.77
C GLY A 391 -3.71 -8.62 -24.88
N GLY A 392 -4.05 -8.31 -26.14
CA GLY A 392 -3.30 -8.70 -27.33
C GLY A 392 -2.17 -7.75 -27.73
N THR A 393 -2.33 -6.44 -27.55
CA THR A 393 -1.33 -5.43 -27.98
C THR A 393 -0.39 -5.00 -26.85
N LYS A 394 -0.79 -5.17 -25.59
CA LYS A 394 -0.16 -4.55 -24.41
C LYS A 394 -0.13 -3.01 -24.44
N ILE A 395 -0.90 -2.40 -25.34
CA ILE A 395 -1.21 -0.97 -25.32
C ILE A 395 -2.47 -0.80 -24.50
N TYR A 396 -2.39 -0.04 -23.42
CA TYR A 396 -3.52 0.18 -22.51
C TYR A 396 -4.34 1.41 -22.89
N LEU A 397 -5.64 1.39 -22.59
CA LEU A 397 -6.52 2.53 -22.84
C LEU A 397 -6.95 3.16 -21.52
N ASN A 398 -6.69 4.46 -21.36
CA ASN A 398 -7.20 5.25 -20.25
C ASN A 398 -8.29 6.20 -20.72
N THR A 399 -9.33 6.35 -19.89
CA THR A 399 -10.40 7.33 -20.11
C THR A 399 -9.99 8.73 -19.68
N LEU A 400 -9.03 8.84 -18.76
CA LEU A 400 -8.51 10.10 -18.25
C LEU A 400 -7.06 10.28 -18.67
N SER A 401 -6.73 11.46 -19.19
CA SER A 401 -5.34 11.86 -19.38
C SER A 401 -4.72 12.29 -18.04
N PRO A 402 -3.37 12.31 -17.92
CA PRO A 402 -2.71 12.87 -16.74
C PRO A 402 -3.18 14.29 -16.40
N VAL A 403 -3.36 15.14 -17.41
CA VAL A 403 -3.90 16.50 -17.25
C VAL A 403 -5.31 16.48 -16.66
N THR A 404 -6.18 15.57 -17.15
CA THR A 404 -7.55 15.43 -16.63
C THR A 404 -7.56 14.96 -15.18
N VAL A 405 -6.65 14.05 -14.80
CA VAL A 405 -6.49 13.60 -13.40
C VAL A 405 -6.09 14.78 -12.52
N ARG A 406 -5.06 15.56 -12.91
CA ARG A 406 -4.65 16.77 -12.20
C ARG A 406 -5.82 17.74 -12.02
N ASP A 407 -6.54 18.05 -13.10
CA ASP A 407 -7.63 19.05 -13.09
C ASP A 407 -8.83 18.60 -12.26
N ARG A 408 -8.99 17.30 -12.03
CA ARG A 408 -9.98 16.76 -11.09
C ARG A 408 -9.51 16.85 -9.64
N VAL A 409 -8.23 16.63 -9.38
CA VAL A 409 -7.67 16.50 -8.03
C VAL A 409 -7.35 17.87 -7.41
N VAL A 410 -6.76 18.79 -8.17
CA VAL A 410 -6.31 20.09 -7.66
C VAL A 410 -7.44 20.91 -7.01
N PRO A 411 -8.62 21.09 -7.63
CA PRO A 411 -9.72 21.82 -6.99
C PRO A 411 -10.18 21.18 -5.67
N LYS A 412 -10.15 19.84 -5.60
CA LYS A 412 -10.49 19.10 -4.38
C LYS A 412 -9.46 19.28 -3.28
N LEU A 413 -8.18 19.37 -3.61
CA LEU A 413 -7.14 19.68 -2.62
C LEU A 413 -7.31 21.06 -2.02
N TYR A 414 -7.63 22.08 -2.82
CA TYR A 414 -7.94 23.41 -2.29
C TYR A 414 -9.14 23.36 -1.33
N GLU A 415 -10.25 22.75 -1.75
CA GLU A 415 -11.46 22.57 -0.91
C GLU A 415 -11.13 21.87 0.42
N LEU A 416 -10.34 20.81 0.37
CA LEU A 416 -9.96 20.04 1.56
C LEU A 416 -9.01 20.81 2.48
N ARG A 417 -8.05 21.57 1.92
CA ARG A 417 -7.12 22.39 2.69
C ARG A 417 -7.85 23.51 3.42
N ASP A 418 -8.76 24.20 2.73
CA ASP A 418 -9.54 25.31 3.30
C ASP A 418 -10.45 24.83 4.45
N ARG A 419 -10.89 23.57 4.41
CA ARG A 419 -11.64 22.91 5.50
C ARG A 419 -10.77 22.28 6.59
N GLY A 420 -9.44 22.40 6.50
CA GLY A 420 -8.50 21.78 7.44
C GLY A 420 -8.53 20.26 7.44
N ARG A 421 -9.00 19.62 6.36
CA ARG A 421 -9.11 18.16 6.24
C ARG A 421 -7.82 17.48 5.81
N ILE A 422 -6.91 18.23 5.18
CA ILE A 422 -5.56 17.78 4.81
C ILE A 422 -4.53 18.71 5.45
N ALA A 423 -3.28 18.25 5.54
CA ALA A 423 -2.19 19.08 6.03
C ALA A 423 -1.94 20.29 5.11
N ASN A 424 -1.29 21.33 5.64
CA ASN A 424 -0.91 22.47 4.84
C ASN A 424 0.23 22.07 3.87
N MET A 425 0.08 22.42 2.60
CA MET A 425 1.03 22.09 1.52
C MET A 425 0.85 23.07 0.36
N ARG A 426 1.85 23.15 -0.51
CA ARG A 426 1.80 23.93 -1.74
C ARG A 426 1.02 23.16 -2.79
N ILE A 427 -0.07 23.71 -3.29
CA ILE A 427 -0.96 23.05 -4.27
C ILE A 427 -0.80 23.72 -5.63
N ALA A 428 -0.69 22.91 -6.69
CA ALA A 428 -0.62 23.31 -8.08
C ALA A 428 0.35 24.47 -8.35
N THR A 429 -0.13 25.66 -8.69
CA THR A 429 0.69 26.84 -9.01
C THR A 429 1.50 27.37 -7.83
N GLU A 430 1.21 26.93 -6.61
CA GLU A 430 2.02 27.25 -5.43
C GLU A 430 3.27 26.37 -5.32
N ALA A 431 3.31 25.22 -6.01
CA ALA A 431 4.45 24.31 -5.99
C ALA A 431 5.69 24.96 -6.62
N LEU A 432 6.85 24.80 -5.98
CA LEU A 432 8.12 25.35 -6.46
C LEU A 432 8.59 24.64 -7.75
N CYS A 433 8.28 23.35 -7.89
CA CYS A 433 8.69 22.54 -9.04
C CYS A 433 10.21 22.62 -9.31
N GLU A 434 11.01 22.62 -8.25
CA GLU A 434 12.47 22.70 -8.35
C GLU A 434 13.03 21.53 -9.17
N PRO A 435 13.83 21.80 -10.22
CA PRO A 435 14.50 20.75 -10.96
C PRO A 435 15.43 19.92 -10.06
N ASN A 436 15.40 18.61 -10.26
CA ASN A 436 16.18 17.62 -9.50
C ASN A 436 15.90 17.65 -7.99
N SER A 437 14.63 17.85 -7.62
CA SER A 437 14.21 17.90 -6.21
C SER A 437 14.30 16.55 -5.47
N LEU A 438 14.49 15.43 -6.16
CA LEU A 438 14.66 14.12 -5.53
C LEU A 438 16.12 13.86 -5.19
N ARG A 439 16.44 13.79 -3.89
CA ARG A 439 17.83 13.65 -3.38
C ARG A 439 18.35 12.21 -3.27
N TYR A 440 17.58 11.22 -3.72
CA TYR A 440 17.97 9.80 -3.69
C TYR A 440 19.33 9.52 -4.36
N ILE A 441 19.74 10.35 -5.33
CA ILE A 441 21.06 10.28 -6.00
C ILE A 441 22.24 10.53 -5.06
N GLU A 442 22.04 11.22 -3.94
CA GLU A 442 23.13 11.52 -2.98
C GLU A 442 23.69 10.25 -2.34
N GLN A 443 22.96 9.13 -2.38
CA GLN A 443 23.44 7.82 -1.95
C GLN A 443 24.62 7.29 -2.77
N THR A 444 24.82 7.78 -4.00
CA THR A 444 25.94 7.37 -4.85
C THR A 444 27.26 8.04 -4.46
N ARG A 445 27.23 9.03 -3.56
CA ARG A 445 28.40 9.84 -3.16
C ARG A 445 29.14 9.30 -1.93
N HIS A 446 28.81 8.10 -1.45
CA HIS A 446 29.44 7.49 -0.27
C HIS A 446 30.08 6.14 -0.56
#